data_AF-A0A4Y3TJ38-F1
#
_entry.id   AF-A0A4Y3TJ38-F1
#
_cell.length_a   1.000
_cell.length_b   1.000
_cell.length_c   1.000
_cell.angle_alpha   90.00
_cell.angle_beta   90.00
_cell.angle_gamma   90.00
#
_symmetry.space_group_name_H-M   'P 1'
#
loop_
_entity.id
_entity.type
_entity.pdbx_description
1 polymer ?
#
loop_
_entity_poly.entity_id
_entity_poly.type
_entity_poly.pdbx_seq_one_letter_code
_entity_poly.pdbx_strand_id
1 'polypeptide(L)'
;MEPPSSTSHVPARDVAGPENPATAGFFPSCAFEETPEILVEDRRWHCYVPRAEQLVRHTLAACKGYGRQPGSVVLSTDRVVRVLNGQHRGKHRPTNVLTFDPPFAPPPGIPGGDIIFALETVLREARAAGKSVSQHLAHLIVHGSLHLAGYDHHQAGEAREMEMLEARLLSRLHIPNPWKPQGKPEGMLQGTRQA
;
A
#
# COMPACT_ATOMS: atom_id res chain seq x y z
N MET A 1 -17.13 -43.72 -51.19
CA MET A 1 -18.02 -42.59 -51.48
C MET A 1 -17.66 -41.51 -50.48
N GLU A 2 -16.70 -40.64 -50.82
CA GLU A 2 -16.35 -39.46 -50.03
C GLU A 2 -17.13 -38.25 -50.57
N PRO A 3 -17.56 -37.31 -49.71
CA PRO A 3 -17.88 -35.97 -50.14
C PRO A 3 -16.84 -34.92 -49.65
N PRO A 4 -16.69 -33.78 -50.37
CA PRO A 4 -15.51 -32.93 -50.31
C PRO A 4 -15.59 -31.76 -49.32
N SER A 5 -14.39 -31.28 -48.97
CA SER A 5 -14.07 -30.03 -48.28
C SER A 5 -14.58 -28.78 -48.99
N SER A 6 -14.99 -27.72 -48.27
CA SER A 6 -14.86 -26.31 -48.68
C SER A 6 -15.10 -25.32 -47.53
N THR A 7 -14.00 -24.73 -47.08
CA THR A 7 -13.70 -23.29 -46.94
C THR A 7 -14.66 -22.31 -46.23
N SER A 8 -14.09 -21.74 -45.16
CA SER A 8 -14.30 -20.47 -44.44
C SER A 8 -14.98 -19.27 -45.11
N HIS A 9 -15.85 -18.56 -44.36
CA HIS A 9 -15.88 -17.09 -44.33
C HIS A 9 -16.53 -16.57 -43.02
N VAL A 10 -15.89 -15.57 -42.40
CA VAL A 10 -16.25 -14.88 -41.14
C VAL A 10 -17.21 -13.71 -41.45
N PRO A 11 -18.19 -13.37 -40.59
CA PRO A 11 -19.16 -12.31 -40.90
C PRO A 11 -18.61 -10.90 -40.58
N ALA A 12 -18.95 -9.93 -41.42
CA ALA A 12 -18.69 -8.51 -41.17
C ALA A 12 -19.98 -7.67 -41.23
N ARG A 13 -20.32 -7.16 -40.03
CA ARG A 13 -20.73 -5.80 -39.68
C ARG A 13 -22.06 -5.24 -40.23
N ASP A 14 -22.93 -5.01 -39.25
CA ASP A 14 -24.17 -4.25 -39.32
C ASP A 14 -24.00 -2.79 -39.77
N VAL A 15 -25.07 -2.34 -40.41
CA VAL A 15 -25.35 -1.03 -41.00
C VAL A 15 -25.56 0.04 -39.93
N ALA A 16 -25.00 1.23 -40.20
CA ALA A 16 -25.16 2.45 -39.44
C ALA A 16 -26.57 3.05 -39.56
N GLY A 17 -27.06 3.64 -38.46
CA GLY A 17 -28.21 4.55 -38.39
C GLY A 17 -27.90 5.73 -37.45
N PRO A 18 -28.58 6.88 -37.61
CA PRO A 18 -27.94 8.19 -37.64
C PRO A 18 -27.78 8.88 -36.28
N GLU A 19 -26.88 9.86 -36.29
CA GLU A 19 -26.61 10.84 -35.25
C GLU A 19 -27.85 11.56 -34.69
N ASN A 20 -27.87 11.74 -33.37
CA ASN A 20 -28.68 12.77 -32.71
C ASN A 20 -27.77 13.63 -31.81
N PRO A 21 -27.53 14.92 -32.14
CA PRO A 21 -26.61 15.78 -31.40
C PRO A 21 -27.38 16.71 -30.45
N ALA A 22 -27.84 16.22 -29.30
CA ALA A 22 -28.23 17.08 -28.17
C ALA A 22 -28.64 16.23 -26.97
N THR A 23 -27.71 15.97 -26.06
CA THR A 23 -27.88 16.14 -24.61
C THR A 23 -26.48 16.01 -24.03
N ALA A 24 -25.73 17.11 -24.04
CA ALA A 24 -24.57 17.27 -23.19
C ALA A 24 -25.08 17.26 -21.73
N GLY A 25 -25.28 16.07 -21.19
CA GLY A 25 -25.31 15.86 -19.76
C GLY A 25 -23.93 16.22 -19.26
N PHE A 26 -23.80 17.43 -18.72
CA PHE A 26 -22.65 17.89 -17.96
C PHE A 26 -22.57 17.04 -16.69
N PHE A 27 -22.19 15.77 -16.84
CA PHE A 27 -21.57 15.06 -15.75
C PHE A 27 -20.20 15.70 -15.65
N PRO A 28 -19.88 16.43 -14.56
CA PRO A 28 -18.49 16.75 -14.33
C PRO A 28 -17.77 15.43 -14.43
N SER A 29 -16.79 15.36 -15.34
CA SER A 29 -15.77 14.33 -15.32
C SER A 29 -15.24 14.37 -13.91
N CYS A 30 -15.77 13.50 -13.05
CA CYS A 30 -15.31 13.31 -11.70
C CYS A 30 -13.96 12.64 -11.90
N ALA A 31 -12.95 13.45 -12.22
CA ALA A 31 -11.59 13.14 -11.86
C ALA A 31 -11.68 13.04 -10.34
N PHE A 32 -11.96 11.82 -9.86
CA PHE A 32 -11.69 11.47 -8.49
C PHE A 32 -10.23 11.87 -8.29
N GLU A 33 -10.01 12.94 -7.52
CA GLU A 33 -8.68 13.26 -7.02
C GLU A 33 -8.17 11.95 -6.40
N GLU A 34 -7.15 11.34 -7.02
CA GLU A 34 -6.54 10.06 -6.65
C GLU A 34 -5.72 10.23 -5.35
N THR A 35 -6.33 10.82 -4.34
CA THR A 35 -5.74 11.04 -3.03
C THR A 35 -6.46 10.12 -2.06
N PRO A 36 -5.73 9.19 -1.42
CA PRO A 36 -6.30 8.34 -0.39
C PRO A 36 -6.89 9.19 0.74
N GLU A 37 -8.04 8.78 1.25
CA GLU A 37 -8.57 9.32 2.51
C GLU A 37 -7.65 8.88 3.66
N ILE A 38 -7.21 9.82 4.49
CA ILE A 38 -6.32 9.52 5.61
C ILE A 38 -7.02 9.90 6.90
N LEU A 39 -7.28 8.90 7.73
CA LEU A 39 -7.99 9.04 8.99
C LEU A 39 -7.08 8.68 10.16
N VAL A 40 -6.88 9.61 11.08
CA VAL A 40 -6.24 9.35 12.38
C VAL A 40 -7.33 9.20 13.42
N GLU A 41 -7.70 7.95 13.71
CA GLU A 41 -8.77 7.64 14.66
C GLU A 41 -8.32 7.88 16.11
N ASP A 42 -7.10 7.46 16.44
CA ASP A 42 -6.53 7.65 17.79
C ASP A 42 -5.47 8.76 17.81
N ARG A 43 -5.71 9.81 18.62
CA ARG A 43 -4.80 10.96 18.75
C ARG A 43 -3.42 10.59 19.28
N ARG A 44 -3.25 9.45 19.96
CA ARG A 44 -1.95 8.96 20.44
C ARG A 44 -0.96 8.77 19.29
N TRP A 45 -1.42 8.56 18.06
CA TRP A 45 -0.54 8.55 16.89
C TRP A 45 0.32 9.81 16.77
N HIS A 46 -0.23 10.99 17.07
CA HIS A 46 0.52 12.26 17.02
C HIS A 46 1.58 12.38 18.11
N CYS A 47 1.45 11.66 19.22
CA CYS A 47 2.47 11.64 20.26
C CYS A 47 3.76 10.95 19.80
N TYR A 48 3.65 9.98 18.87
CA TYR A 48 4.79 9.22 18.35
C TYR A 48 5.20 9.65 16.95
N VAL A 49 4.24 10.16 16.16
CA VAL A 49 4.43 10.65 14.80
C VAL A 49 3.67 11.97 14.66
N PRO A 50 4.28 13.12 15.02
CA PRO A 50 3.58 14.42 15.09
C PRO A 50 2.86 14.83 13.80
N ARG A 51 3.36 14.41 12.64
CA ARG A 51 2.75 14.67 11.32
C ARG A 51 2.42 13.35 10.61
N ALA A 52 1.66 12.50 11.28
CA ALA A 52 1.33 11.15 10.80
C ALA A 52 0.69 11.17 9.41
N GLU A 53 -0.26 12.07 9.16
CA GLU A 53 -0.93 12.22 7.87
C GLU A 53 0.05 12.66 6.78
N GLN A 54 0.97 13.58 7.10
CA GLN A 54 1.98 14.01 6.14
C GLN A 54 2.94 12.87 5.78
N LEU A 55 3.33 12.07 6.78
CA LEU A 55 4.15 10.88 6.55
C LEU A 55 3.40 9.90 5.63
N VAL A 56 2.14 9.59 5.92
CA VAL A 56 1.31 8.71 5.10
C VAL A 56 1.22 9.24 3.67
N ARG A 57 0.86 10.51 3.47
CA ARG A 57 0.79 11.12 2.13
C ARG A 57 2.10 11.02 1.37
N HIS A 58 3.22 11.32 2.03
CA HIS A 58 4.53 11.31 1.41
C HIS A 58 4.93 9.88 1.03
N THR A 59 4.71 8.91 1.91
CA THR A 59 5.01 7.51 1.64
C THR A 59 4.17 6.97 0.48
N LEU A 60 2.86 7.24 0.47
CA LEU A 60 1.97 6.84 -0.62
C LEU A 60 2.34 7.52 -1.95
N ALA A 61 2.72 8.80 -1.91
CA ALA A 61 3.22 9.51 -3.08
C ALA A 61 4.48 8.85 -3.68
N ALA A 62 5.38 8.31 -2.84
CA ALA A 62 6.55 7.58 -3.33
C ALA A 62 6.20 6.23 -3.97
N CYS A 63 5.08 5.62 -3.56
CA CYS A 63 4.54 4.39 -4.13
C CYS A 63 3.73 4.63 -5.42
N LYS A 64 3.44 5.88 -5.80
CA LYS A 64 2.74 6.18 -7.06
C LYS A 64 3.55 5.63 -8.24
N GLY A 65 2.89 4.85 -9.10
CA GLY A 65 3.49 4.21 -10.28
C GLY A 65 3.86 2.73 -10.11
N TYR A 66 3.75 2.15 -8.91
CA TYR A 66 3.96 0.71 -8.71
C TYR A 66 2.65 -0.09 -8.73
N GLY A 67 1.50 0.57 -8.79
CA GLY A 67 0.19 -0.06 -8.84
C GLY A 67 -0.89 0.85 -8.27
N ARG A 68 -1.99 0.24 -7.83
CA ARG A 68 -3.14 0.96 -7.27
C ARG A 68 -2.79 1.53 -5.91
N GLN A 69 -3.25 2.76 -5.66
CA GLN A 69 -3.18 3.37 -4.34
C GLN A 69 -4.32 2.85 -3.45
N PRO A 70 -4.16 2.84 -2.13
CA PRO A 70 -5.27 2.61 -1.22
C PRO A 70 -6.36 3.68 -1.41
N GLY A 71 -7.61 3.33 -1.12
CA GLY A 71 -8.75 4.25 -1.03
C GLY A 71 -8.76 4.97 0.29
N SER A 72 -8.55 4.24 1.39
CA SER A 72 -8.35 4.83 2.70
C SER A 72 -7.14 4.25 3.45
N VAL A 73 -6.54 5.08 4.30
CA VAL A 73 -5.53 4.69 5.28
C VAL A 73 -5.96 5.16 6.66
N VAL A 74 -6.14 4.21 7.58
CA VAL A 74 -6.64 4.45 8.93
C VAL A 74 -5.57 4.14 9.96
N LEU A 75 -5.26 5.12 10.81
CA LEU A 75 -4.37 4.97 11.96
C LEU A 75 -5.20 4.77 13.23
N SER A 76 -5.27 3.53 13.72
CA SER A 76 -6.17 3.10 14.80
C SER A 76 -5.42 2.35 15.92
N THR A 77 -6.14 1.56 16.71
CA THR A 77 -5.67 0.84 17.90
C THR A 77 -5.66 -0.68 17.70
N ASP A 78 -4.87 -1.40 18.50
CA ASP A 78 -4.89 -2.87 18.58
C ASP A 78 -6.30 -3.41 18.84
N ARG A 79 -7.13 -2.70 19.62
CA ARG A 79 -8.51 -3.12 19.92
C ARG A 79 -9.35 -3.18 18.65
N VAL A 80 -9.32 -2.13 17.84
CA VAL A 80 -10.09 -2.03 16.59
C VAL A 80 -9.58 -3.07 15.59
N VAL A 81 -8.26 -3.12 15.39
CA VAL A 81 -7.65 -4.08 14.45
C VAL A 81 -7.89 -5.53 14.86
N ARG A 82 -7.88 -5.86 16.16
CA ARG A 82 -8.24 -7.20 16.65
C ARG A 82 -9.68 -7.59 16.31
N VAL A 83 -10.62 -6.66 16.46
CA VAL A 83 -12.04 -6.90 16.12
C VAL A 83 -12.18 -7.16 14.63
N LEU A 84 -11.59 -6.30 13.79
CA LEU A 84 -11.62 -6.44 12.34
C LEU A 84 -10.93 -7.73 11.87
N ASN A 85 -9.78 -8.09 12.44
CA ASN A 85 -9.08 -9.34 12.11
C ASN A 85 -9.94 -10.57 12.46
N GLY A 86 -10.70 -10.49 13.56
CA GLY A 86 -11.69 -11.51 13.93
C GLY A 86 -12.83 -11.61 12.92
N GLN A 87 -13.42 -10.47 12.54
CA GLN A 87 -14.58 -10.41 11.65
C GLN A 87 -14.25 -10.82 10.21
N HIS A 88 -13.12 -10.37 9.67
CA HIS A 88 -12.78 -10.58 8.26
C HIS A 88 -11.88 -11.78 8.00
N ARG A 89 -11.02 -12.16 8.97
CA ARG A 89 -10.03 -13.25 8.79
C ARG A 89 -10.17 -14.37 9.81
N GLY A 90 -11.17 -14.34 10.70
CA GLY A 90 -11.38 -15.33 11.76
C GLY A 90 -10.28 -15.36 12.83
N LYS A 91 -9.43 -14.32 12.90
CA LYS A 91 -8.24 -14.28 13.77
C LYS A 91 -8.41 -13.21 14.85
N HIS A 92 -8.80 -13.61 16.06
CA HIS A 92 -9.03 -12.69 17.20
C HIS A 92 -7.75 -12.19 17.89
N ARG A 93 -6.74 -11.76 17.12
CA ARG A 93 -5.50 -11.18 17.62
C ARG A 93 -5.18 -9.86 16.91
N PRO A 94 -4.60 -8.87 17.61
CA PRO A 94 -4.10 -7.68 16.93
C PRO A 94 -2.96 -8.06 15.96
N THR A 95 -2.83 -7.27 14.91
CA THR A 95 -1.71 -7.33 13.96
C THR A 95 -1.27 -5.90 13.66
N ASN A 96 -0.07 -5.71 13.15
CA ASN A 96 0.47 -4.39 12.83
C ASN A 96 -0.33 -3.67 11.74
N VAL A 97 -0.66 -4.38 10.66
CA VAL A 97 -1.40 -3.88 9.51
C VAL A 97 -2.44 -4.89 9.04
N LEU A 98 -3.61 -4.41 8.66
CA LEU A 98 -4.57 -5.14 7.85
C LEU A 98 -4.82 -4.38 6.55
N THR A 99 -4.80 -5.14 5.46
CA THR A 99 -5.20 -4.66 4.13
C THR A 99 -6.50 -5.35 3.75
N PHE A 100 -7.47 -4.56 3.28
CA PHE A 100 -8.75 -5.01 2.77
C PHE A 100 -8.79 -4.80 1.27
N ASP A 101 -8.79 -5.91 0.54
CA ASP A 101 -8.98 -5.88 -0.89
C ASP A 101 -10.46 -5.63 -1.22
N PRO A 102 -10.76 -4.88 -2.28
CA PRO A 102 -12.11 -4.67 -2.75
C PRO A 102 -12.71 -6.02 -3.19
N PRO A 103 -14.03 -6.21 -3.00
CA PRO A 103 -14.70 -7.47 -3.29
C PRO A 103 -14.61 -7.89 -4.77
N PHE A 104 -14.37 -6.93 -5.66
CA PHE A 104 -14.15 -7.16 -7.09
C PHE A 104 -12.94 -6.35 -7.53
N ALA A 105 -12.22 -6.85 -8.55
CA ALA A 105 -11.17 -6.10 -9.21
C ALA A 105 -11.74 -4.76 -9.69
N PRO A 106 -11.34 -3.62 -9.10
CA PRO A 106 -11.97 -2.36 -9.45
C PRO A 106 -11.61 -1.99 -10.89
N PRO A 107 -12.40 -1.18 -11.60
CA PRO A 107 -11.98 -0.61 -12.88
C PRO A 107 -10.63 0.14 -12.75
N PRO A 108 -9.89 0.34 -13.87
CA PRO A 108 -8.75 1.26 -13.88
C PRO A 108 -9.15 2.64 -13.35
N GLY A 109 -8.31 3.27 -12.54
CA GLY A 109 -8.59 4.56 -11.91
C GLY A 109 -9.41 4.50 -10.61
N ILE A 110 -9.82 3.32 -10.15
CA ILE A 110 -10.47 3.14 -8.84
C ILE A 110 -9.44 2.60 -7.82
N PRO A 111 -9.39 3.17 -6.59
CA PRO A 111 -8.47 2.75 -5.54
C PRO A 111 -8.55 1.26 -5.21
N GLY A 112 -7.41 0.72 -4.77
CA GLY A 112 -7.15 -0.71 -4.67
C GLY A 112 -7.60 -1.39 -3.39
N GLY A 113 -8.12 -0.66 -2.38
CA GLY A 113 -8.52 -1.23 -1.09
C GLY A 113 -8.23 -0.31 0.10
N ASP A 114 -8.42 -0.80 1.32
CA ASP A 114 -8.22 -0.02 2.55
C ASP A 114 -7.08 -0.59 3.40
N ILE A 115 -6.33 0.27 4.08
CA ILE A 115 -5.24 -0.13 4.98
C ILE A 115 -5.49 0.43 6.37
N ILE A 116 -5.46 -0.43 7.40
CA ILE A 116 -5.55 -0.01 8.80
C ILE A 116 -4.34 -0.46 9.60
N PHE A 117 -3.81 0.43 10.43
CA PHE A 117 -2.65 0.20 11.29
C PHE A 117 -3.03 0.20 12.78
N ALA A 118 -2.40 -0.68 13.54
CA ALA A 118 -2.62 -0.80 14.99
C ALA A 118 -1.46 -0.16 15.78
N LEU A 119 -1.73 0.93 16.49
CA LEU A 119 -0.70 1.70 17.20
C LEU A 119 0.16 0.86 18.13
N GLU A 120 -0.45 0.11 19.06
CA GLU A 120 0.29 -0.59 20.11
C GLU A 120 1.20 -1.69 19.55
N THR A 121 0.75 -2.40 18.52
CA THR A 121 1.57 -3.38 17.82
C THR A 121 2.71 -2.72 17.04
N VAL A 122 2.45 -1.62 16.32
CA VAL A 122 3.49 -0.86 15.61
C VAL A 122 4.55 -0.34 16.57
N LEU A 123 4.16 0.19 17.74
CA LEU A 123 5.09 0.64 18.77
C LEU A 123 5.97 -0.48 19.32
N ARG A 124 5.36 -1.65 19.60
CA ARG A 124 6.06 -2.82 20.11
C ARG A 124 7.09 -3.34 19.11
N GLU A 125 6.73 -3.43 17.84
CA GLU A 125 7.62 -3.87 16.77
C GLU A 125 8.75 -2.87 16.51
N ALA A 126 8.43 -1.57 16.42
CA ALA A 126 9.44 -0.53 16.23
C ALA A 126 10.49 -0.56 17.34
N ARG A 127 10.06 -0.72 18.60
CA ARG A 127 10.96 -0.87 19.75
C ARG A 127 11.80 -2.14 19.66
N ALA A 128 11.20 -3.29 19.33
CA ALA A 128 11.92 -4.55 19.21
C ALA A 128 12.97 -4.51 18.08
N ALA A 129 12.68 -3.78 17.00
CA ALA A 129 13.59 -3.58 15.88
C ALA A 129 14.61 -2.45 16.09
N GLY A 130 14.52 -1.69 17.20
CA GLY A 130 15.38 -0.53 17.44
C GLY A 130 15.20 0.61 16.42
N LYS A 131 14.01 0.72 15.81
CA LYS A 131 13.68 1.72 14.78
C LYS A 131 12.78 2.82 15.35
N SER A 132 12.77 4.00 14.73
CA SER A 132 11.76 4.99 15.08
C SER A 132 10.37 4.51 14.65
N VAL A 133 9.34 4.94 15.36
CA VAL A 133 7.94 4.61 15.03
C VAL A 133 7.58 5.11 13.64
N SER A 134 8.07 6.29 13.26
CA SER A 134 7.88 6.86 11.92
C SER A 134 8.53 6.02 10.81
N GLN A 135 9.75 5.51 11.03
CA GLN A 135 10.43 4.64 10.07
C GLN A 135 9.70 3.31 9.91
N HIS A 136 9.28 2.70 11.03
CA HIS A 136 8.53 1.45 11.01
C HIS A 136 7.16 1.61 10.35
N LEU A 137 6.43 2.68 10.68
CA LEU A 137 5.15 2.98 10.04
C LEU A 137 5.30 3.19 8.52
N ALA A 138 6.30 3.94 8.09
CA ALA A 138 6.56 4.14 6.66
C ALA A 138 6.87 2.83 5.94
N HIS A 139 7.65 1.93 6.57
CA HIS A 139 7.89 0.59 6.03
C HIS A 139 6.57 -0.18 5.86
N LEU A 140 5.71 -0.21 6.87
CA LEU A 140 4.43 -0.91 6.80
C LEU A 140 3.47 -0.31 5.75
N ILE A 141 3.50 1.01 5.53
CA ILE A 141 2.72 1.66 4.47
C ILE A 141 3.22 1.25 3.09
N VAL A 142 4.54 1.24 2.87
CA VAL A 142 5.12 0.76 1.61
C VAL A 142 4.75 -0.70 1.37
N HIS A 143 4.92 -1.53 2.39
CA HIS A 143 4.60 -2.96 2.34
C HIS A 143 3.13 -3.22 2.00
N GLY A 144 2.20 -2.56 2.72
CA GLY A 144 0.77 -2.67 2.46
C GLY A 144 0.37 -2.15 1.06
N SER A 145 1.02 -1.09 0.59
CA SER A 145 0.78 -0.54 -0.75
C SER A 145 1.28 -1.46 -1.87
N LEU A 146 2.42 -2.12 -1.66
CA LEU A 146 2.95 -3.11 -2.62
C LEU A 146 2.05 -4.35 -2.69
N HIS A 147 1.49 -4.79 -1.56
CA HIS A 147 0.48 -5.85 -1.56
C HIS A 147 -0.77 -5.48 -2.36
N LEU A 148 -1.29 -4.26 -2.19
CA LEU A 148 -2.40 -3.75 -3.01
C LEU A 148 -2.07 -3.64 -4.50
N ALA A 149 -0.79 -3.48 -4.83
CA ALA A 149 -0.30 -3.50 -6.20
C ALA A 149 -0.12 -4.91 -6.78
N GLY A 150 -0.34 -5.96 -5.99
CA GLY A 150 -0.22 -7.36 -6.40
C GLY A 150 1.17 -7.97 -6.21
N TYR A 151 2.09 -7.28 -5.53
CA TYR A 151 3.34 -7.88 -5.09
C TYR A 151 3.10 -8.73 -3.84
N ASP A 152 3.64 -9.95 -3.84
CA ASP A 152 3.51 -10.88 -2.74
C ASP A 152 4.90 -11.39 -2.33
N HIS A 153 4.98 -12.08 -1.20
CA HIS A 153 6.21 -12.61 -0.65
C HIS A 153 6.05 -14.09 -0.23
N HIS A 154 5.13 -14.83 -0.86
CA HIS A 154 4.91 -16.25 -0.59
C HIS A 154 6.08 -17.13 -1.05
N GLN A 155 6.71 -16.78 -2.18
CA GLN A 155 7.86 -17.50 -2.71
C GLN A 155 9.16 -16.71 -2.50
N ALA A 156 10.29 -17.41 -2.39
CA ALA A 156 11.59 -16.79 -2.15
C ALA A 156 12.04 -15.81 -3.26
N GLY A 157 11.61 -16.03 -4.51
CA GLY A 157 11.88 -15.11 -5.61
C GLY A 157 11.08 -13.81 -5.50
N GLU A 158 9.78 -13.94 -5.24
CA GLU A 158 8.84 -12.83 -5.07
C GLU A 158 9.21 -11.99 -3.83
N ALA A 159 9.57 -12.65 -2.72
CA ALA A 159 10.02 -12.00 -1.51
C ALA A 159 11.24 -11.10 -1.76
N ARG A 160 12.26 -11.59 -2.49
CA ARG A 160 13.45 -10.78 -2.82
C ARG A 160 13.10 -9.57 -3.68
N GLU A 161 12.20 -9.73 -4.64
CA GLU A 161 11.74 -8.62 -5.48
C GLU A 161 11.03 -7.56 -4.63
N MET A 162 10.11 -7.98 -3.77
CA MET A 162 9.38 -7.09 -2.88
C MET A 162 10.31 -6.38 -1.89
N GLU A 163 11.24 -7.09 -1.26
CA GLU A 163 12.26 -6.52 -0.35
C GLU A 163 13.11 -5.45 -1.05
N MET A 164 13.52 -5.70 -2.30
CA MET A 164 14.27 -4.73 -3.10
C MET A 164 13.44 -3.48 -3.41
N LEU A 165 12.17 -3.64 -3.76
CA LEU A 165 11.25 -2.53 -4.01
C LEU A 165 11.01 -1.71 -2.74
N GLU A 166 10.76 -2.37 -1.61
CA GLU A 166 10.61 -1.71 -0.32
C GLU A 166 11.85 -0.88 0.03
N ALA A 167 13.04 -1.47 -0.08
CA ALA A 167 14.30 -0.76 0.18
C ALA A 167 14.49 0.45 -0.74
N ARG A 168 14.15 0.32 -2.03
CA ARG A 168 14.25 1.41 -3.01
C ARG A 168 13.28 2.54 -2.69
N LEU A 169 12.04 2.21 -2.34
CA LEU A 169 11.01 3.19 -2.00
C LEU A 169 11.33 3.93 -0.70
N LEU A 170 11.76 3.22 0.34
CA LEU A 170 12.18 3.81 1.61
C LEU A 170 13.42 4.69 1.45
N SER A 171 14.37 4.30 0.60
CA SER A 171 15.53 5.14 0.30
C SER A 171 15.15 6.49 -0.32
N ARG A 172 14.11 6.55 -1.16
CA ARG A 172 13.61 7.83 -1.72
C ARG A 172 13.02 8.76 -0.65
N LEU A 173 12.51 8.16 0.43
CA LEU A 173 11.98 8.86 1.60
C LEU A 173 13.07 9.20 2.62
N HIS A 174 14.35 8.93 2.32
CA HIS A 174 15.48 9.05 3.26
C HIS A 174 15.31 8.18 4.52
N ILE A 175 14.60 7.05 4.38
CA ILE A 175 14.39 6.08 5.45
C ILE A 175 15.39 4.93 5.26
N PRO A 176 16.13 4.53 6.31
CA PRO A 176 17.09 3.44 6.20
C PRO A 176 16.42 2.12 5.80
N ASN A 177 17.18 1.27 5.10
CA ASN A 177 16.70 -0.03 4.65
C ASN A 177 16.28 -0.90 5.85
N PRO A 178 15.02 -1.39 5.90
CA PRO A 178 14.51 -2.15 7.04
C PRO A 178 15.09 -3.56 7.14
N TRP A 179 15.65 -4.09 6.05
CA TRP A 179 16.22 -5.44 5.90
C TRP A 179 17.71 -5.53 6.22
N LYS A 180 18.38 -4.38 6.39
CA LYS A 180 19.77 -4.33 6.86
C LYS A 180 19.80 -3.98 8.34
N PRO A 181 20.54 -4.71 9.19
CA PRO A 181 20.78 -4.27 10.55
C PRO A 181 21.45 -2.90 10.49
N GLN A 182 20.87 -1.91 11.17
CA GLN A 182 21.52 -0.62 11.27
C GLN A 182 22.77 -0.80 12.13
N GLY A 183 23.94 -0.66 11.50
CA GLY A 183 25.20 -0.64 12.24
C GLY A 183 25.09 0.42 13.33
N LYS A 184 25.51 0.08 14.55
CA LYS A 184 25.78 1.11 15.56
C LYS A 184 26.68 2.17 14.91
N PRO A 185 26.47 3.47 15.13
CA PRO A 185 27.49 4.45 14.76
C PRO A 185 28.77 3.99 15.42
N GLU A 186 29.80 3.70 14.61
CA GLU A 186 31.13 3.40 15.13
C GLU A 186 31.51 4.55 16.04
N GLY A 187 31.57 4.24 17.33
CA GLY A 187 31.95 5.18 18.35
C GLY A 187 33.31 5.72 17.99
N MET A 188 33.31 7.00 17.61
CA MET A 188 34.38 7.96 17.78
C MET A 188 35.29 7.50 18.93
N LEU A 189 36.44 6.91 18.58
CA LEU A 189 37.53 6.63 19.51
C LEU A 189 37.94 7.98 20.09
N GLN A 190 37.40 8.30 21.26
CA GLN A 190 37.85 9.41 22.08
C GLN A 190 39.32 9.14 22.41
N GLY A 191 40.19 10.01 21.91
CA GLY A 191 41.56 10.09 22.41
C GLY A 191 41.52 10.34 23.91
N THR A 192 42.19 9.51 24.68
CA THR A 192 42.80 9.85 25.98
C THR A 192 43.78 8.76 26.36
N ARG A 193 45.06 8.94 26.01
CA ARG A 193 46.19 8.65 26.91
C ARG A 193 47.29 9.67 26.63
N GLN A 194 47.26 10.76 27.39
CA GLN A 194 48.49 11.42 27.81
C GLN A 194 49.17 10.52 28.85
N ALA A 195 50.46 10.27 28.65
CA ALA A 195 51.52 10.31 29.65
C ALA A 195 52.85 10.23 28.90
#